data_AF-A0A4P6JS25-F1
#
_entry.id   AF-A0A4P6JS25-F1
#
_cell.length_a   1.000
_cell.length_b   1.000
_cell.length_c   1.000
_cell.angle_alpha   90.00
_cell.angle_beta   90.00
_cell.angle_gamma   90.00
#
_symmetry.space_group_name_H-M   'P 1'
#
loop_
_entity.id
_entity.type
_entity.pdbx_description
1 polymer ?
#
loop_
_entity_poly.entity_id
_entity_poly.type
_entity_poly.pdbx_seq_one_letter_code
_entity_poly.pdbx_strand_id
1 'polypeptide(L)'
;MPRMQAPRGYYTMTQAEKKLNLSSAMIRKHVENGKIKYLLPEGRKQGFYSKKDVDKLAAELEAFLRLEEEAEVVNFSIATRSDIPACIALNRELFTAQHSTDDDTLIKKWTAWIEKNPEVVYILKRDNEVIGIATVLPTTPRSKKFDNALKGDISFLLGDVNITPEDIEEYKAGNHVQLYLAEIGIKQTLEANLRHKLGAKLISKFMDTIVDLGKRGVVIDRILSVGATRSGIRLLQHFGFYEVIFSRSDTRLFILDPKESGAPIMDAYRDALAEYNSTHNAAGKVS
;
A
#
# COMPACT_ATOMS: atom_id res chain seq x y z
N MET A 1 17.65 25.30 24.48
CA MET A 1 19.08 24.93 24.26
C MET A 1 19.33 24.84 22.76
N PRO A 2 20.45 25.36 22.24
CA PRO A 2 20.77 25.29 20.80
C PRO A 2 20.85 23.84 20.32
N ARG A 3 20.31 23.54 19.14
CA ARG A 3 20.48 22.22 18.49
C ARG A 3 21.97 22.04 18.18
N MET A 4 22.60 21.06 18.80
CA MET A 4 24.02 20.79 18.62
C MET A 4 24.25 20.25 17.20
N GLN A 5 25.25 20.81 16.53
CA GLN A 5 25.65 20.31 15.21
C GLN A 5 26.31 18.94 15.36
N ALA A 6 26.09 18.05 14.38
CA ALA A 6 26.74 16.75 14.37
C ALA A 6 28.27 16.92 14.28
N PRO A 7 29.06 16.11 15.02
CA PRO A 7 30.50 16.06 14.85
C PRO A 7 30.88 15.74 13.40
N ARG A 8 32.07 16.17 12.98
CA ARG A 8 32.57 15.90 11.62
C ARG A 8 32.60 14.38 11.35
N GLY A 9 31.97 13.95 10.26
CA GLY A 9 31.86 12.53 9.90
C GLY A 9 30.64 11.81 10.49
N TYR A 10 29.71 12.52 11.11
CA TYR A 10 28.47 11.96 11.64
C TYR A 10 27.23 12.74 11.20
N TYR A 11 26.08 12.08 11.25
CA TYR A 11 24.75 12.65 11.08
C TYR A 11 23.99 12.66 12.41
N THR A 12 23.11 13.65 12.58
CA THR A 12 22.01 13.58 13.53
C THR A 12 20.95 12.56 13.07
N MET A 13 20.05 12.16 13.97
CA MET A 13 18.91 11.29 13.60
C MET A 13 18.13 11.86 12.41
N THR A 14 17.73 13.13 12.48
CA THR A 14 16.94 13.78 11.41
C THR A 14 17.67 13.81 10.07
N GLN A 15 19.00 13.98 10.07
CA GLN A 15 19.79 13.90 8.84
C GLN A 15 19.84 12.48 8.29
N ALA A 16 19.98 11.46 9.15
CA ALA A 16 19.96 10.07 8.74
C ALA A 16 18.57 9.63 8.21
N GLU A 17 17.48 10.04 8.88
CA GLU A 17 16.10 9.82 8.42
C GLU A 17 15.89 10.41 7.03
N LYS A 18 16.29 11.68 6.84
CA LYS A 18 16.18 12.34 5.53
C LYS A 18 17.05 11.68 4.46
N LYS A 19 18.25 11.22 4.80
CA LYS A 19 19.20 10.62 3.84
C LYS A 19 18.80 9.22 3.41
N LEU A 20 18.27 8.41 4.33
CA LEU A 20 17.86 7.03 4.08
C LEU A 20 16.39 6.90 3.68
N ASN A 21 15.59 7.94 3.90
CA ASN A 21 14.13 7.90 3.81
C ASN A 21 13.52 6.79 4.69
N LEU A 22 14.03 6.64 5.92
CA LEU A 22 13.62 5.62 6.89
C LEU A 22 13.20 6.27 8.21
N SER A 23 12.29 5.61 8.95
CA SER A 23 11.91 6.05 10.30
C SER A 23 13.05 5.85 11.30
N SER A 24 13.07 6.66 12.37
CA SER A 24 14.00 6.51 13.49
C SER A 24 14.05 5.09 14.07
N ALA A 25 12.91 4.38 14.13
CA ALA A 25 12.87 2.99 14.58
C ALA A 25 13.66 2.05 13.65
N MET A 26 13.52 2.21 12.33
CA MET A 26 14.26 1.40 11.35
C MET A 26 15.76 1.69 11.40
N ILE A 27 16.14 2.97 11.56
CA ILE A 27 17.55 3.35 11.70
C ILE A 27 18.15 2.73 12.97
N ARG A 28 17.42 2.73 14.10
CA ARG A 28 17.87 2.05 15.33
C ARG A 28 18.07 0.55 15.11
N LYS A 29 17.16 -0.10 14.40
CA LYS A 29 17.32 -1.51 14.01
C LYS A 29 18.56 -1.74 13.15
N HIS A 30 18.91 -0.82 12.24
CA HIS A 30 20.17 -0.91 11.49
C HIS A 30 21.41 -0.73 12.37
N VAL A 31 21.32 0.09 13.42
CA VAL A 31 22.38 0.19 14.46
C VAL A 31 22.51 -1.10 15.24
N GLU A 32 21.40 -1.65 15.74
CA GLU A 32 21.38 -2.92 16.49
C GLU A 32 21.97 -4.08 15.68
N ASN A 33 21.72 -4.10 14.37
CA ASN A 33 22.27 -5.09 13.45
C ASN A 33 23.73 -4.81 13.02
N GLY A 34 24.37 -3.77 13.59
CA GLY A 34 25.76 -3.40 13.27
C GLY A 34 25.95 -2.81 11.87
N LYS A 35 24.88 -2.48 11.14
CA LYS A 35 24.96 -1.88 9.80
C LYS A 35 25.31 -0.40 9.83
N ILE A 36 24.94 0.31 10.91
CA ILE A 36 25.27 1.72 11.12
C ILE A 36 25.99 1.85 12.46
N LYS A 37 27.20 2.41 12.45
CA LYS A 37 27.89 2.73 13.70
C LYS A 37 27.24 3.93 14.39
N TYR A 38 26.92 3.76 15.68
CA TYR A 38 26.33 4.78 16.54
C TYR A 38 27.33 5.26 17.59
N LEU A 39 27.39 6.58 17.81
CA LEU A 39 28.25 7.22 18.81
C LEU A 39 27.37 7.97 19.82
N LEU A 40 27.41 7.56 21.08
CA LEU A 40 26.78 8.28 22.18
C LEU A 40 27.85 9.04 22.98
N PRO A 41 27.88 10.39 22.94
CA PRO A 41 28.79 11.15 23.77
C PRO A 41 28.49 10.96 25.26
N GLU A 42 29.53 10.98 26.08
CA GLU A 42 29.40 10.84 27.53
C GLU A 42 28.50 11.95 28.12
N GLY A 43 27.60 11.56 29.03
CA GLY A 43 26.64 12.48 29.66
C GLY A 43 25.49 12.96 28.76
N ARG A 44 25.28 12.36 27.58
CA ARG A 44 24.21 12.76 26.64
C ARG A 44 23.17 11.67 26.43
N LYS A 45 21.94 12.12 26.13
CA LYS A 45 20.80 11.25 25.81
C LYS A 45 20.64 10.97 24.31
N GLN A 46 21.25 11.81 23.46
CA GLN A 46 21.17 11.70 21.99
C GLN A 46 22.56 11.41 21.43
N GLY A 47 22.66 10.42 20.55
CA GLY A 47 23.88 10.09 19.84
C GLY A 47 23.82 10.44 18.36
N PHE A 48 24.89 10.10 17.66
CA PHE A 48 25.12 10.43 16.26
C PHE A 48 25.40 9.16 15.45
N TYR A 49 25.09 9.22 14.15
CA TYR A 49 25.19 8.10 13.22
C TYR A 49 26.36 8.30 12.27
N SER A 50 27.20 7.28 12.10
CA SER A 50 28.36 7.35 11.20
C SER A 50 27.91 7.75 9.79
N LYS A 51 28.44 8.88 9.29
CA LYS A 51 28.10 9.38 7.95
C LYS A 51 28.49 8.38 6.87
N LYS A 52 29.65 7.74 7.01
CA LYS A 52 30.15 6.72 6.08
C LYS A 52 29.18 5.53 5.96
N ASP A 53 28.67 5.05 7.08
CA ASP A 53 27.79 3.87 7.07
C ASP A 53 26.38 4.23 6.57
N VAL A 54 25.88 5.41 6.95
CA VAL A 54 24.60 5.93 6.44
C VAL A 54 24.69 6.18 4.93
N ASP A 55 25.74 6.81 4.43
CA ASP A 55 25.91 7.07 3.00
C ASP A 55 26.12 5.75 2.23
N LYS A 56 26.84 4.78 2.80
CA LYS A 56 26.97 3.44 2.21
C LYS A 56 25.63 2.73 2.12
N LEU A 57 24.84 2.73 3.20
CA LEU A 57 23.51 2.13 3.20
C LEU A 57 22.57 2.84 2.23
N ALA A 58 22.65 4.17 2.13
CA ALA A 58 21.90 4.94 1.14
C ALA A 58 22.28 4.52 -0.28
N ALA A 59 23.58 4.36 -0.57
CA ALA A 59 24.06 3.89 -1.87
C ALA A 59 23.67 2.43 -2.16
N GLU A 60 23.64 1.55 -1.15
CA GLU A 60 23.15 0.17 -1.29
C GLU A 60 21.64 0.15 -1.59
N LEU A 61 20.85 0.99 -0.90
CA LEU A 61 19.42 1.15 -1.17
C LEU A 61 19.18 1.75 -2.56
N GLU A 62 19.94 2.77 -2.95
CA GLU A 62 19.84 3.40 -4.26
C GLU A 62 20.31 2.45 -5.38
N ALA A 63 21.37 1.67 -5.17
CA ALA A 63 21.81 0.66 -6.12
C ALA A 63 20.81 -0.49 -6.24
N PHE A 64 20.16 -0.89 -5.14
CA PHE A 64 19.05 -1.84 -5.17
C PHE A 64 17.89 -1.30 -6.01
N LEU A 65 17.55 -0.01 -5.84
CA LEU A 65 16.54 0.68 -6.65
C LEU A 65 16.99 0.88 -8.13
N ARG A 66 18.28 1.11 -8.40
CA ARG A 66 18.80 1.29 -9.78
C ARG A 66 18.98 -0.02 -10.53
N LEU A 67 19.28 -1.13 -9.84
CA LEU A 67 19.13 -2.48 -10.40
C LEU A 67 17.65 -2.80 -10.75
N GLU A 68 16.70 -1.94 -10.40
CA GLU A 68 15.32 -2.01 -10.90
C GLU A 68 15.18 -1.51 -12.36
N GLU A 69 16.12 -0.71 -12.87
CA GLU A 69 16.07 -0.14 -14.23
C GLU A 69 16.65 -1.05 -15.32
N GLU A 70 17.50 -2.03 -14.99
CA GLU A 70 17.94 -3.05 -15.95
C GLU A 70 16.86 -4.13 -16.14
N ALA A 71 15.85 -3.74 -16.92
CA ALA A 71 15.09 -4.48 -17.93
C ALA A 71 14.50 -5.87 -17.59
N GLU A 72 13.50 -5.89 -16.70
CA GLU A 72 12.33 -6.73 -16.96
C GLU A 72 11.16 -5.81 -17.33
N VAL A 73 10.69 -5.93 -18.59
CA VAL A 73 9.52 -5.20 -19.08
C VAL A 73 8.30 -5.80 -18.42
N VAL A 74 7.86 -5.17 -17.34
CA VAL A 74 6.60 -5.48 -16.69
C VAL A 74 5.62 -4.34 -16.91
N ASN A 75 4.38 -4.70 -17.22
CA ASN A 75 3.30 -3.76 -17.46
C ASN A 75 2.36 -3.73 -16.26
N PHE A 76 2.14 -2.56 -15.68
CA PHE A 76 1.12 -2.35 -14.66
C PHE A 76 -0.10 -1.73 -15.32
N SER A 77 -1.25 -2.38 -15.21
CA SER A 77 -2.48 -1.92 -15.84
C SER A 77 -3.71 -2.31 -15.02
N ILE A 78 -4.84 -1.70 -15.34
CA ILE A 78 -6.16 -2.17 -14.92
C ILE A 78 -6.44 -3.51 -15.61
N ALA A 79 -7.06 -4.44 -14.90
CA ALA A 79 -7.45 -5.74 -15.45
C ALA A 79 -8.61 -5.59 -16.43
N THR A 80 -8.54 -6.31 -17.53
CA THR A 80 -9.65 -6.45 -18.48
C THR A 80 -10.43 -7.75 -18.22
N ARG A 81 -11.59 -7.91 -18.85
CA ARG A 81 -12.38 -9.16 -18.73
C ARG A 81 -11.57 -10.41 -19.09
N SER A 82 -10.69 -10.33 -20.08
CA SER A 82 -9.84 -11.46 -20.47
C SER A 82 -8.77 -11.82 -19.43
N ASP A 83 -8.47 -10.91 -18.50
CA ASP A 83 -7.47 -11.14 -17.44
C ASP A 83 -8.07 -11.86 -16.22
N ILE A 84 -9.39 -11.83 -16.06
CA ILE A 84 -10.08 -12.36 -14.87
C ILE A 84 -9.74 -13.83 -14.58
N PRO A 85 -9.73 -14.76 -15.56
CA PRO A 85 -9.35 -16.15 -15.29
C PRO A 85 -7.93 -16.28 -14.72
N ALA A 86 -6.97 -15.51 -15.25
CA ALA A 86 -5.59 -15.51 -14.76
C ALA A 86 -5.48 -14.88 -13.37
N CYS A 87 -6.27 -13.85 -13.09
CA CYS A 87 -6.34 -13.24 -11.76
C CYS A 87 -6.88 -14.21 -10.70
N ILE A 88 -7.92 -14.97 -11.03
CA ILE A 88 -8.49 -15.99 -10.13
C ILE A 88 -7.49 -17.12 -9.88
N ALA A 89 -6.81 -17.58 -10.93
CA ALA A 89 -5.75 -18.59 -10.78
C ALA A 89 -4.63 -18.10 -9.85
N LEU A 90 -4.19 -16.85 -10.01
CA LEU A 90 -3.19 -16.24 -9.13
C LEU A 90 -3.71 -16.06 -7.69
N ASN A 91 -4.97 -15.65 -7.50
CA ASN A 91 -5.59 -15.53 -6.19
C ASN A 91 -5.60 -16.89 -5.46
N ARG A 92 -5.99 -17.98 -6.14
CA ARG A 92 -5.93 -19.34 -5.57
C ARG A 92 -4.51 -19.78 -5.20
N GLU A 93 -3.50 -19.40 -5.98
CA GLU A 93 -2.09 -19.67 -5.67
C GLU A 93 -1.64 -18.91 -4.41
N LEU A 94 -2.07 -17.65 -4.26
CA LEU A 94 -1.70 -16.78 -3.15
C LEU A 94 -2.41 -17.15 -1.84
N PHE A 95 -3.68 -17.56 -1.94
CA PHE A 95 -4.56 -17.80 -0.81
C PHE A 95 -5.06 -19.25 -0.85
N THR A 96 -4.29 -20.14 -0.25
CA THR A 96 -4.60 -21.59 -0.19
C THR A 96 -5.71 -21.94 0.80
N ALA A 97 -6.43 -20.95 1.34
CA ALA A 97 -7.59 -21.21 2.19
C ALA A 97 -8.64 -21.95 1.36
N GLN A 98 -9.35 -22.90 1.96
CA GLN A 98 -10.39 -23.67 1.28
C GLN A 98 -11.53 -22.75 0.84
N HIS A 99 -11.43 -22.21 -0.37
CA HIS A 99 -12.52 -21.50 -1.02
C HIS A 99 -13.42 -22.54 -1.71
N SER A 100 -14.63 -22.69 -1.19
CA SER A 100 -15.65 -23.60 -1.74
C SER A 100 -16.28 -23.10 -3.03
N THR A 101 -16.07 -21.83 -3.38
CA THR A 101 -16.59 -21.22 -4.60
C THR A 101 -15.83 -21.72 -5.83
N ASP A 102 -16.57 -22.13 -6.86
CA ASP A 102 -16.02 -22.54 -8.15
C ASP A 102 -15.54 -21.33 -8.99
N ASP A 103 -14.70 -21.61 -9.99
CA ASP A 103 -14.10 -20.56 -10.84
C ASP A 103 -15.14 -19.82 -11.68
N ASP A 104 -16.18 -20.48 -12.20
CA ASP A 104 -17.20 -19.81 -13.01
C ASP A 104 -17.99 -18.78 -12.20
N THR A 105 -18.31 -19.11 -10.96
CA THR A 105 -18.95 -18.19 -10.02
C THR A 105 -18.05 -16.99 -9.71
N LEU A 106 -16.74 -17.21 -9.49
CA LEU A 106 -15.78 -16.13 -9.27
C LEU A 106 -15.61 -15.25 -10.51
N ILE A 107 -15.51 -15.84 -11.71
CA ILE A 107 -15.41 -15.12 -12.98
C ILE A 107 -16.62 -14.20 -13.16
N LYS A 108 -17.84 -14.70 -12.95
CA LYS A 108 -19.07 -13.88 -13.03
C LYS A 108 -19.03 -12.73 -12.03
N LYS A 109 -18.64 -13.01 -10.78
CA LYS A 109 -18.57 -12.01 -9.71
C LYS A 109 -17.59 -10.88 -10.05
N TRP A 110 -16.36 -11.23 -10.41
CA TRP A 110 -15.32 -10.26 -10.74
C TRP A 110 -15.62 -9.49 -12.02
N THR A 111 -16.27 -10.15 -12.99
CA THR A 111 -16.74 -9.47 -14.21
C THR A 111 -17.76 -8.39 -13.86
N ALA A 112 -18.74 -8.70 -13.01
CA ALA A 112 -19.74 -7.73 -12.58
C ALA A 112 -19.13 -6.56 -11.78
N TRP A 113 -18.08 -6.83 -10.99
CA TRP A 113 -17.34 -5.78 -10.28
C TRP A 113 -16.61 -4.82 -11.25
N ILE A 114 -15.87 -5.36 -12.21
CA ILE A 114 -15.13 -4.57 -13.22
C ILE A 114 -16.10 -3.84 -14.16
N GLU A 115 -17.27 -4.41 -14.47
CA GLU A 115 -18.32 -3.74 -15.22
C GLU A 115 -18.87 -2.51 -14.50
N LYS A 116 -19.01 -2.60 -13.17
CA LYS A 116 -19.47 -1.49 -12.33
C LYS A 116 -18.40 -0.42 -12.15
N ASN A 117 -17.17 -0.82 -11.85
CA ASN A 117 -16.02 0.06 -11.77
C ASN A 117 -14.79 -0.68 -12.36
N PRO A 118 -14.27 -0.26 -13.53
CA PRO A 118 -13.12 -0.92 -14.15
C PRO A 118 -11.87 -0.92 -13.26
N GLU A 119 -11.73 0.07 -12.39
CA GLU A 119 -10.56 0.32 -11.54
C GLU A 119 -10.61 -0.43 -10.20
N VAL A 120 -11.16 -1.66 -10.21
CA VAL A 120 -11.23 -2.53 -9.02
C VAL A 120 -10.05 -3.49 -8.93
N VAL A 121 -9.57 -3.99 -10.07
CA VAL A 121 -8.49 -4.98 -10.15
C VAL A 121 -7.34 -4.39 -10.95
N TYR A 122 -6.17 -4.33 -10.33
CA TYR A 122 -4.91 -3.93 -10.96
C TYR A 122 -4.00 -5.13 -11.08
N ILE A 123 -3.29 -5.22 -12.20
CA ILE A 123 -2.42 -6.35 -12.50
C ILE A 123 -1.02 -5.89 -12.88
N LEU A 124 -0.05 -6.73 -12.53
CA LEU A 124 1.31 -6.65 -13.05
C LEU A 124 1.49 -7.81 -14.02
N LYS A 125 1.83 -7.50 -15.27
CA LYS A 125 2.08 -8.47 -16.33
C LYS A 125 3.56 -8.55 -16.68
N ARG A 126 4.04 -9.76 -16.95
CA ARG A 126 5.35 -10.04 -17.54
C ARG A 126 5.15 -11.03 -18.68
N ASP A 127 5.66 -10.74 -19.88
CA ASP A 127 5.51 -11.62 -21.04
C ASP A 127 4.05 -12.03 -21.31
N ASN A 128 3.13 -11.07 -21.12
CA ASN A 128 1.66 -11.22 -21.18
C ASN A 128 1.02 -12.16 -20.13
N GLU A 129 1.81 -12.66 -19.17
CA GLU A 129 1.33 -13.42 -18.01
C GLU A 129 1.04 -12.51 -16.82
N VAL A 130 -0.08 -12.72 -16.13
CA VAL A 130 -0.39 -12.03 -14.87
C VAL A 130 0.45 -12.62 -13.75
N ILE A 131 1.40 -11.84 -13.24
CA ILE A 131 2.35 -12.25 -12.19
C ILE A 131 2.09 -11.53 -10.86
N GLY A 132 1.26 -10.49 -10.86
CA GLY A 132 0.91 -9.72 -9.69
C GLY A 132 -0.50 -9.17 -9.78
N ILE A 133 -1.13 -9.01 -8.62
CA ILE A 133 -2.50 -8.53 -8.49
C ILE A 133 -2.64 -7.63 -7.27
N ALA A 134 -3.43 -6.56 -7.42
CA ALA A 134 -3.95 -5.76 -6.33
C ALA A 134 -5.43 -5.49 -6.59
N THR A 135 -6.30 -5.92 -5.68
CA THR A 135 -7.75 -5.70 -5.78
C THR A 135 -8.21 -4.78 -4.67
N VAL A 136 -8.84 -3.68 -5.05
CA VAL A 136 -9.40 -2.68 -4.16
C VAL A 136 -10.87 -2.49 -4.50
N LEU A 137 -11.73 -2.68 -3.50
CA LEU A 137 -13.17 -2.50 -3.64
C LEU A 137 -13.53 -1.12 -3.08
N PRO A 138 -13.86 -0.13 -3.93
CA PRO A 138 -14.40 1.14 -3.46
C PRO A 138 -15.84 0.93 -3.02
N THR A 139 -16.15 1.25 -1.78
CA THR A 139 -17.49 1.10 -1.22
C THR A 139 -18.08 2.45 -0.85
N THR A 140 -19.41 2.51 -0.78
CA THR A 140 -20.12 3.70 -0.32
C THR A 140 -19.69 4.10 1.08
N PRO A 141 -19.53 5.42 1.35
CA PRO A 141 -19.44 5.90 2.71
C PRO A 141 -20.67 5.44 3.48
N ARG A 142 -20.46 4.78 4.64
CA ARG A 142 -21.52 4.17 5.47
C ARG A 142 -22.08 2.86 4.93
N SER A 143 -21.32 2.14 4.10
CA SER A 143 -21.64 0.75 3.80
C SER A 143 -21.72 -0.06 5.09
N LYS A 144 -22.91 -0.60 5.39
CA LYS A 144 -23.11 -1.50 6.55
C LYS A 144 -22.17 -2.70 6.49
N LYS A 145 -21.82 -3.17 5.28
CA LYS A 145 -20.88 -4.29 5.11
C LYS A 145 -19.47 -3.90 5.54
N PHE A 146 -19.02 -2.70 5.18
CA PHE A 146 -17.74 -2.17 5.64
C PHE A 146 -17.71 -2.00 7.17
N ASP A 147 -18.77 -1.42 7.75
CA ASP A 147 -18.89 -1.25 9.20
C ASP A 147 -18.95 -2.58 9.97
N ASN A 148 -19.67 -3.56 9.45
CA ASN A 148 -19.75 -4.89 10.05
C ASN A 148 -18.39 -5.60 10.00
N ALA A 149 -17.63 -5.42 8.93
CA ALA A 149 -16.27 -5.93 8.86
C ALA A 149 -15.34 -5.26 9.87
N LEU A 150 -15.49 -3.95 10.12
CA LEU A 150 -14.77 -3.25 11.18
C LEU A 150 -15.10 -3.78 12.58
N LYS A 151 -16.36 -4.16 12.82
CA LYS A 151 -16.84 -4.67 14.11
C LYS A 151 -16.51 -6.14 14.35
N GLY A 152 -16.00 -6.83 13.33
CA GLY A 152 -15.71 -8.27 13.40
C GLY A 152 -16.93 -9.16 13.27
N ASP A 153 -18.07 -8.60 12.85
CA ASP A 153 -19.30 -9.36 12.62
C ASP A 153 -19.19 -10.23 11.35
N ILE A 154 -18.36 -9.83 10.38
CA ILE A 154 -18.16 -10.54 9.11
C ILE A 154 -16.70 -10.45 8.62
N SER A 155 -16.19 -11.48 7.93
CA SER A 155 -14.87 -11.44 7.27
C SER A 155 -14.99 -11.43 5.75
N PHE A 156 -14.53 -10.34 5.13
CA PHE A 156 -14.40 -10.27 3.67
C PHE A 156 -13.45 -11.34 3.10
N LEU A 157 -12.45 -11.75 3.89
CA LEU A 157 -11.37 -12.66 3.48
C LEU A 157 -11.81 -14.12 3.38
N LEU A 158 -12.78 -14.53 4.20
CA LEU A 158 -13.28 -15.91 4.22
C LEU A 158 -14.48 -16.11 3.29
N GLY A 159 -14.84 -15.08 2.52
CA GLY A 159 -16.05 -15.10 1.71
C GLY A 159 -17.34 -14.95 2.52
N ASP A 160 -17.24 -14.60 3.82
CA ASP A 160 -18.42 -14.38 4.69
C ASP A 160 -19.27 -13.20 4.20
N VAL A 161 -18.71 -12.34 3.35
CA VAL A 161 -19.40 -11.16 2.80
C VAL A 161 -19.63 -11.27 1.31
N ASN A 162 -20.90 -11.30 0.94
CA ASN A 162 -21.30 -11.12 -0.44
C ASN A 162 -21.24 -9.63 -0.82
N ILE A 163 -20.13 -9.19 -1.40
CA ILE A 163 -20.01 -7.89 -2.08
C ILE A 163 -20.65 -8.01 -3.47
N THR A 164 -21.73 -7.27 -3.68
CA THR A 164 -22.45 -7.15 -4.95
C THR A 164 -22.02 -5.87 -5.68
N PRO A 165 -22.31 -5.72 -6.98
CA PRO A 165 -21.97 -4.51 -7.73
C PRO A 165 -22.57 -3.23 -7.12
N GLU A 166 -23.72 -3.31 -6.43
CA GLU A 166 -24.35 -2.16 -5.78
C GLU A 166 -23.57 -1.65 -4.57
N ASP A 167 -22.69 -2.48 -3.99
CA ASP A 167 -21.78 -2.04 -2.93
C ASP A 167 -20.54 -1.32 -3.48
N ILE A 168 -20.30 -1.39 -4.79
CA ILE A 168 -19.11 -0.85 -5.45
C ILE A 168 -19.40 0.54 -6.00
N GLU A 169 -18.60 1.52 -5.58
CA GLU A 169 -18.68 2.90 -6.02
C GLU A 169 -17.78 3.20 -7.22
N GLU A 170 -18.21 4.16 -8.04
CA GLU A 170 -17.40 4.67 -9.14
C GLU A 170 -16.49 5.82 -8.67
N TYR A 171 -15.29 5.90 -9.23
CA TYR A 171 -14.34 6.98 -8.96
C TYR A 171 -14.69 8.26 -9.74
N LYS A 172 -15.65 9.02 -9.23
CA LYS A 172 -16.03 10.34 -9.77
C LYS A 172 -15.53 11.47 -8.89
N ALA A 173 -15.24 12.61 -9.50
CA ALA A 173 -14.87 13.81 -8.77
C ALA A 173 -15.94 14.21 -7.75
N GLY A 174 -15.51 14.56 -6.53
CA GLY A 174 -16.39 14.90 -5.42
C GLY A 174 -17.03 13.70 -4.71
N ASN A 175 -16.94 12.49 -5.27
CA ASN A 175 -17.44 11.30 -4.58
C ASN A 175 -16.54 10.96 -3.39
N HIS A 176 -17.19 10.56 -2.30
CA HIS A 176 -16.54 9.94 -1.16
C HIS A 176 -16.56 8.43 -1.32
N VAL A 177 -15.44 7.76 -1.00
CA VAL A 177 -15.31 6.31 -1.06
C VAL A 177 -14.59 5.76 0.18
N GLN A 178 -14.95 4.56 0.57
CA GLN A 178 -14.19 3.74 1.52
C GLN A 178 -13.55 2.59 0.76
N LEU A 179 -12.23 2.50 0.79
CA LEU A 179 -11.50 1.49 0.03
C LEU A 179 -11.27 0.24 0.87
N TYR A 180 -11.65 -0.93 0.37
CA TYR A 180 -11.23 -2.21 0.95
C TYR A 180 -10.18 -2.84 0.05
N LEU A 181 -8.92 -2.83 0.50
CA LEU A 181 -7.81 -3.54 -0.15
C LEU A 181 -7.94 -5.03 0.17
N ALA A 182 -8.63 -5.73 -0.74
CA ALA A 182 -9.01 -7.12 -0.61
C ALA A 182 -7.81 -8.06 -0.78
N GLU A 183 -6.94 -7.74 -1.73
CA GLU A 183 -5.73 -8.50 -1.97
C GLU A 183 -4.61 -7.65 -2.53
N ILE A 184 -3.38 -8.05 -2.21
CA ILE A 184 -2.18 -7.62 -2.92
C ILE A 184 -1.16 -8.74 -2.86
N GLY A 185 -0.63 -9.15 -4.00
CA GLY A 185 0.28 -10.28 -4.05
C GLY A 185 0.98 -10.48 -5.38
N ILE A 186 2.06 -11.25 -5.33
CA ILE A 186 2.89 -11.66 -6.46
C ILE A 186 2.99 -13.17 -6.47
N LYS A 187 2.96 -13.75 -7.67
CA LYS A 187 3.10 -15.18 -7.93
C LYS A 187 4.23 -15.82 -7.10
N GLN A 188 3.90 -16.88 -6.37
CA GLN A 188 4.80 -17.54 -5.41
C GLN A 188 5.84 -18.41 -6.11
N THR A 189 5.56 -18.91 -7.31
CA THR A 189 6.52 -19.72 -8.08
C THR A 189 7.74 -18.94 -8.58
N LEU A 190 7.75 -17.61 -8.48
CA LEU A 190 8.89 -16.78 -8.84
C LEU A 190 10.03 -16.92 -7.81
N GLU A 191 11.26 -16.71 -8.26
CA GLU A 191 12.44 -16.63 -7.40
C GLU A 191 12.26 -15.53 -6.33
N ALA A 192 12.77 -15.73 -5.12
CA ALA A 192 12.45 -14.91 -3.96
C ALA A 192 12.87 -13.44 -4.11
N ASN A 193 14.07 -13.16 -4.64
CA ASN A 193 14.54 -11.79 -4.85
C ASN A 193 13.72 -11.11 -5.95
N LEU A 194 13.45 -11.83 -7.05
CA LEU A 194 12.59 -11.35 -8.13
C LEU A 194 11.18 -11.04 -7.62
N ARG A 195 10.57 -11.94 -6.85
CA ARG A 195 9.25 -11.76 -6.24
C ARG A 195 9.21 -10.53 -5.33
N HIS A 196 10.27 -10.30 -4.55
CA HIS A 196 10.39 -9.12 -3.70
C HIS A 196 10.43 -7.83 -4.52
N LYS A 197 11.27 -7.79 -5.58
CA LYS A 197 11.38 -6.66 -6.52
C LYS A 197 10.05 -6.36 -7.20
N LEU A 198 9.40 -7.38 -7.76
CA LEU A 198 8.10 -7.23 -8.43
C LEU A 198 7.00 -6.82 -7.44
N GLY A 199 7.05 -7.29 -6.20
CA GLY A 199 6.14 -6.89 -5.14
C GLY A 199 6.27 -5.41 -4.81
N ALA A 200 7.50 -4.93 -4.61
CA ALA A 200 7.77 -3.51 -4.39
C ALA A 200 7.25 -2.65 -5.57
N LYS A 201 7.48 -3.09 -6.80
CA LYS A 201 7.01 -2.41 -8.01
C LYS A 201 5.48 -2.38 -8.13
N LEU A 202 4.81 -3.51 -7.90
CA LEU A 202 3.34 -3.59 -7.89
C LEU A 202 2.75 -2.60 -6.88
N ILE A 203 3.29 -2.58 -5.66
CA ILE A 203 2.75 -1.73 -4.61
C ILE A 203 3.04 -0.26 -4.89
N SER A 204 4.24 0.08 -5.32
CA SER A 204 4.59 1.46 -5.72
C SER A 204 3.62 2.00 -6.76
N LYS A 205 3.34 1.21 -7.82
CA LYS A 205 2.38 1.57 -8.86
C LYS A 205 0.94 1.63 -8.37
N PHE A 206 0.52 0.73 -7.48
CA PHE A 206 -0.79 0.80 -6.87
C PHE A 206 -0.95 2.06 -6.00
N MET A 207 0.09 2.45 -5.26
CA MET A 207 0.08 3.68 -4.47
C MET A 207 0.04 4.94 -5.36
N ASP A 208 0.71 4.94 -6.51
CA ASP A 208 0.55 6.00 -7.52
C ASP A 208 -0.92 6.15 -7.93
N THR A 209 -1.66 5.05 -8.05
CA THR A 209 -3.11 5.08 -8.35
C THR A 209 -3.93 5.70 -7.21
N ILE A 210 -3.59 5.45 -5.94
CA ILE A 210 -4.25 6.11 -4.82
C ILE A 210 -4.05 7.63 -4.87
N VAL A 211 -2.85 8.11 -5.21
CA VAL A 211 -2.59 9.55 -5.38
C VAL A 211 -3.35 10.11 -6.58
N ASP A 212 -3.42 9.36 -7.69
CA ASP A 212 -4.19 9.74 -8.87
C ASP A 212 -5.68 9.95 -8.57
N LEU A 213 -6.28 9.14 -7.69
CA LEU A 213 -7.65 9.38 -7.20
C LEU A 213 -7.81 10.78 -6.59
N GLY A 214 -6.81 11.25 -5.83
CA GLY A 214 -6.79 12.62 -5.29
C GLY A 214 -6.73 13.68 -6.40
N LYS A 215 -5.87 13.46 -7.42
CA LYS A 215 -5.78 14.35 -8.60
C LYS A 215 -7.10 14.44 -9.38
N ARG A 216 -7.90 13.38 -9.34
CA ARG A 216 -9.24 13.32 -9.96
C ARG A 216 -10.36 13.84 -9.06
N GLY A 217 -10.04 14.33 -7.87
CA GLY A 217 -11.03 14.87 -6.93
C GLY A 217 -11.83 13.82 -6.17
N VAL A 218 -11.39 12.56 -6.15
CA VAL A 218 -12.03 11.50 -5.38
C VAL A 218 -11.61 11.61 -3.92
N VAL A 219 -12.58 11.62 -3.01
CA VAL A 219 -12.36 11.72 -1.56
C VAL A 219 -12.32 10.33 -0.95
N ILE A 220 -11.17 9.91 -0.45
CA ILE A 220 -10.99 8.64 0.24
C ILE A 220 -11.21 8.90 1.73
N ASP A 221 -12.28 8.34 2.29
CA ASP A 221 -12.58 8.49 3.70
C ASP A 221 -11.66 7.61 4.55
N ARG A 222 -11.48 6.34 4.14
CA ARG A 222 -10.61 5.35 4.81
C ARG A 222 -10.18 4.27 3.83
N ILE A 223 -9.05 3.63 4.13
CA ILE A 223 -8.60 2.40 3.49
C ILE A 223 -8.53 1.29 4.54
N LEU A 224 -9.22 0.19 4.29
CA LEU A 224 -9.26 -1.00 5.13
C LEU A 224 -8.50 -2.13 4.43
N SER A 225 -7.71 -2.88 5.20
CA SER A 225 -7.15 -4.14 4.74
C SER A 225 -7.04 -5.12 5.90
N VAL A 226 -6.83 -6.38 5.58
CA VAL A 226 -6.66 -7.44 6.57
C VAL A 226 -5.32 -8.13 6.31
N GLY A 227 -4.50 -8.24 7.35
CA GLY A 227 -3.23 -8.95 7.32
C GLY A 227 -3.40 -10.37 7.83
N ALA A 228 -3.35 -11.37 6.92
CA ALA A 228 -3.36 -12.78 7.29
C ALA A 228 -1.94 -13.38 7.42
N THR A 229 -0.97 -12.83 6.69
CA THR A 229 0.42 -13.33 6.67
C THR A 229 1.38 -12.37 7.38
N ARG A 230 2.48 -12.88 7.92
CA ARG A 230 3.51 -12.05 8.56
C ARG A 230 4.11 -11.02 7.60
N SER A 231 4.27 -11.37 6.32
CA SER A 231 4.72 -10.46 5.27
C SER A 231 3.67 -9.38 4.97
N GLY A 232 2.40 -9.76 4.81
CA GLY A 232 1.30 -8.82 4.58
C GLY A 232 1.11 -7.82 5.74
N ILE A 233 1.18 -8.30 6.99
CA ILE A 233 1.11 -7.44 8.19
C ILE A 233 2.24 -6.40 8.18
N ARG A 234 3.49 -6.84 7.94
CA ARG A 234 4.64 -5.94 7.87
C ARG A 234 4.50 -4.93 6.73
N LEU A 235 3.90 -5.37 5.63
CA LEU A 235 3.66 -4.52 4.48
C LEU A 235 2.68 -3.40 4.82
N LEU A 236 1.52 -3.73 5.38
CA LEU A 236 0.50 -2.76 5.78
C LEU A 236 1.08 -1.76 6.79
N GLN A 237 1.81 -2.24 7.79
CA GLN A 237 2.51 -1.38 8.77
C GLN A 237 3.53 -0.44 8.09
N HIS A 238 4.25 -0.92 7.08
CA HIS A 238 5.22 -0.11 6.34
C HIS A 238 4.54 1.05 5.58
N PHE A 239 3.32 0.85 5.07
CA PHE A 239 2.51 1.89 4.43
C PHE A 239 1.75 2.79 5.40
N GLY A 240 2.00 2.65 6.70
CA GLY A 240 1.40 3.50 7.73
C GLY A 240 -0.03 3.10 8.09
N PHE A 241 -0.48 1.89 7.72
CA PHE A 241 -1.69 1.35 8.32
C PHE A 241 -1.43 1.07 9.80
N TYR A 242 -2.42 1.36 10.64
CA TYR A 242 -2.43 0.98 12.04
C TYR A 242 -3.36 -0.20 12.27
N GLU A 243 -2.95 -1.09 13.16
CA GLU A 243 -3.75 -2.26 13.57
C GLU A 243 -4.87 -1.80 14.50
N VAL A 244 -6.10 -2.25 14.24
CA VAL A 244 -7.24 -2.04 15.12
C VAL A 244 -7.50 -3.30 15.91
N ILE A 245 -7.84 -3.17 17.20
CA ILE A 245 -8.20 -4.30 18.04
C ILE A 245 -9.40 -5.00 17.39
N PHE A 246 -9.19 -6.26 17.03
CA PHE A 246 -10.15 -7.08 16.31
C PHE A 246 -10.51 -8.30 17.15
N SER A 247 -11.79 -8.65 17.20
CA SER A 247 -12.33 -9.72 18.06
C SER A 247 -11.93 -11.12 17.60
N ARG A 248 -11.59 -11.30 16.31
CA ARG A 248 -11.18 -12.61 15.77
C ARG A 248 -9.68 -12.83 15.95
N SER A 249 -9.31 -14.01 16.43
CA SER A 249 -7.91 -14.39 16.67
C SER A 249 -7.13 -14.80 15.42
N ASP A 250 -7.84 -15.07 14.31
CA ASP A 250 -7.29 -15.62 13.07
C ASP A 250 -6.78 -14.56 12.10
N THR A 251 -7.16 -13.30 12.29
CA THR A 251 -6.91 -12.21 11.35
C THR A 251 -6.65 -10.89 12.07
N ARG A 252 -5.88 -10.01 11.44
CA ARG A 252 -5.59 -8.66 11.96
C ARG A 252 -6.13 -7.61 11.01
N LEU A 253 -6.89 -6.67 11.56
CA LEU A 253 -7.52 -5.60 10.80
C LEU A 253 -6.63 -4.35 10.81
N PHE A 254 -6.45 -3.75 9.65
CA PHE A 254 -5.59 -2.58 9.44
C PHE A 254 -6.37 -1.46 8.79
N ILE A 255 -6.23 -0.25 9.33
CA ILE A 255 -6.84 0.97 8.78
C ILE A 255 -5.75 1.96 8.41
N LEU A 256 -5.92 2.62 7.27
CA LEU A 256 -5.21 3.83 6.90
C LEU A 256 -6.25 4.93 6.71
N ASP A 257 -6.23 5.92 7.60
CA ASP A 257 -7.07 7.11 7.50
C ASP A 257 -6.28 8.23 6.80
N PRO A 258 -6.68 8.67 5.60
CA PRO A 258 -5.95 9.72 4.89
C PRO A 258 -5.86 11.04 5.65
N LYS A 259 -6.77 11.34 6.59
CA LYS A 259 -6.78 12.59 7.37
C LYS A 259 -5.81 12.54 8.54
N GLU A 260 -5.67 11.38 9.17
CA GLU A 260 -4.87 11.21 10.38
C GLU A 260 -3.48 10.62 10.11
N SER A 261 -3.29 9.97 8.96
CA SER A 261 -2.04 9.32 8.63
C SER A 261 -0.94 10.30 8.25
N GLY A 262 0.23 10.15 8.89
CA GLY A 262 1.48 10.79 8.52
C GLY A 262 2.31 9.97 7.53
N ALA A 263 1.72 9.00 6.84
CA ALA A 263 2.41 8.26 5.79
C ALA A 263 2.67 9.18 4.58
N PRO A 264 3.88 9.20 4.00
CA PRO A 264 4.20 10.07 2.86
C PRO A 264 3.23 9.95 1.67
N ILE A 265 2.68 8.75 1.46
CA ILE A 265 1.70 8.52 0.40
C ILE A 265 0.37 9.24 0.65
N MET A 266 -0.05 9.35 1.92
CA MET A 266 -1.26 10.08 2.29
C MET A 266 -1.03 11.59 2.24
N ASP A 267 0.19 12.06 2.53
CA ASP A 267 0.57 13.45 2.28
C ASP A 267 0.43 13.79 0.78
N ALA A 268 1.02 12.97 -0.09
CA ALA A 268 0.94 13.16 -1.54
C ALA A 268 -0.51 13.11 -2.07
N TYR A 269 -1.34 12.19 -1.56
CA TYR A 269 -2.76 12.12 -1.89
C TYR A 269 -3.51 13.40 -1.48
N ARG A 270 -3.29 13.89 -0.25
CA ARG A 270 -3.97 15.10 0.25
C ARG A 270 -3.54 16.34 -0.53
N ASP A 271 -2.26 16.46 -0.86
CA ASP A 271 -1.75 17.56 -1.68
C ASP A 271 -2.40 17.56 -3.07
N ALA A 272 -2.48 16.38 -3.72
CA ALA A 272 -3.14 16.21 -5.00
C ALA A 272 -4.64 16.57 -4.95
N LEU A 273 -5.35 16.16 -3.89
CA LEU A 273 -6.76 16.50 -3.69
C LEU A 273 -6.96 18.01 -3.42
N ALA A 274 -6.06 18.64 -2.66
CA ALA A 274 -6.10 20.07 -2.39
C ALA A 274 -5.87 20.91 -3.66
N GLU A 275 -4.96 20.48 -4.52
CA GLU A 275 -4.73 21.09 -5.83
C GLU A 275 -5.98 20.98 -6.74
N TYR A 276 -6.58 19.79 -6.82
CA TYR A 276 -7.85 19.59 -7.54
C TYR A 276 -8.94 20.55 -7.04
N ASN A 277 -9.13 20.62 -5.71
CA ASN A 277 -10.14 21.48 -5.11
C ASN A 277 -9.88 22.98 -5.35
N SER A 278 -8.61 23.40 -5.35
CA SER A 278 -8.25 24.81 -5.58
C SER A 278 -8.53 25.25 -7.01
N THR A 279 -8.23 24.38 -7.98
CA THR A 279 -8.45 24.65 -9.41
C THR A 279 -9.93 24.65 -9.79
N HIS A 280 -10.74 23.76 -9.21
CA HIS A 280 -12.16 23.61 -9.59
C HIS A 280 -13.12 24.50 -8.80
N ASN A 281 -12.82 24.82 -7.53
CA ASN A 281 -13.64 25.76 -6.76
C ASN A 281 -13.45 27.23 -7.19
N ALA A 282 -12.29 27.57 -7.76
CA ALA A 282 -12.05 28.90 -8.34
C ALA A 282 -12.89 29.12 -9.60
N ALA A 283 -13.09 28.07 -10.41
CA ALA A 283 -13.89 28.14 -11.64
C ALA A 283 -15.40 28.29 -11.36
N GLY A 284 -15.92 27.66 -10.31
CA GLY A 284 -17.34 27.71 -9.95
C GLY A 284 -17.84 29.02 -9.32
N LYS A 285 -16.96 29.99 -9.03
CA LYS A 285 -17.33 31.30 -8.44
C LYS A 285 -17.38 32.45 -9.46
N VAL A 286 -17.11 32.19 -10.73
CA VAL A 286 -17.05 33.22 -11.80
C VAL A 286 -18.29 33.19 -12.72
N SER A 287 -19.26 32.30 -12.43
CA SER A 287 -20.57 32.23 -13.11
C SER A 287 -21.68 32.79 -12.22
#